data_AF-A0A257T6N0-F1
#
_entry.id   AF-A0A257T6N0-F1
#
_cell.length_a   1.000
_cell.length_b   1.000
_cell.length_c   1.000
_cell.angle_alpha   90.00
_cell.angle_beta   90.00
_cell.angle_gamma   90.00
#
_symmetry.space_group_name_H-M   'P 1'
#
loop_
_entity.id
_entity.type
_entity.pdbx_description
1 polymer ?
#
loop_
_entity_poly.entity_id
_entity_poly.type
_entity_poly.pdbx_seq_one_letter_code
_entity_poly.pdbx_strand_id
1 'polypeptide(L)'
;VDLPGGPAQDRYASRQQVLQHVIEAAQKTGRAWALSYDIAGMPGDKMVEVLTADWKKMVDAGVTAGPRYLQERGKPVVQVWGFYRNSPGNAMTPELAHRLIDFFKAEGPYSAYLLGGGDWQWRRDPEWQKIVFRFDAYAPWNVGNYGKDAGGVAHASTAWWEADKRACEEHGVLWLPVVYPGFSWDNLKRKPRGTSTIPRRGGEFFWEQFHELAKLDVAGVYIAMFDEVDEATAIFKVSNTPPTPGRFVTYDGLPADWYLRLAGEGAKLIRGERENQKAIPLKR
;
A
#
# COMPACT_ATOMS: atom_id res chain seq x y z
N VAL A 1 -0.89 7.79 -13.73
CA VAL A 1 0.17 6.81 -14.04
C VAL A 1 1.24 7.46 -14.88
N ASP A 2 2.46 7.46 -14.38
CA ASP A 2 3.62 8.23 -14.87
C ASP A 2 4.63 7.38 -15.65
N LEU A 3 4.17 6.27 -16.22
CA LEU A 3 4.93 5.46 -17.16
C LEU A 3 4.89 6.08 -18.58
N PRO A 4 5.89 5.82 -19.44
CA PRO A 4 5.85 6.23 -20.84
C PRO A 4 4.60 5.68 -21.53
N GLY A 5 3.85 6.53 -22.24
CA GLY A 5 2.55 6.17 -22.83
C GLY A 5 1.35 6.26 -21.87
N GLY A 6 1.59 6.51 -20.58
CA GLY A 6 0.56 6.77 -19.57
C GLY A 6 0.12 8.24 -19.48
N PRO A 7 -0.94 8.55 -18.72
CA PRO A 7 -1.51 9.90 -18.64
C PRO A 7 -0.59 10.98 -18.06
N ALA A 8 0.41 10.60 -17.26
CA ALA A 8 1.36 11.51 -16.60
C ALA A 8 2.82 11.18 -16.97
N GLN A 9 3.04 10.73 -18.22
CA GLN A 9 4.35 10.32 -18.72
C GLN A 9 5.45 11.40 -18.62
N ASP A 10 5.06 12.68 -18.55
CA ASP A 10 5.94 13.82 -18.33
C ASP A 10 6.71 13.71 -16.99
N ARG A 11 6.18 12.96 -16.02
CA ARG A 11 6.81 12.73 -14.72
C ARG A 11 7.80 11.57 -14.72
N TYR A 12 7.88 10.78 -15.80
CA TYR A 12 8.70 9.57 -15.82
C TYR A 12 10.18 9.83 -15.54
N ALA A 13 10.74 10.92 -16.08
CA ALA A 13 12.14 11.29 -15.82
C ALA A 13 12.41 11.55 -14.33
N SER A 14 11.47 12.23 -13.65
CA SER A 14 11.53 12.44 -12.20
C SER A 14 11.47 11.11 -11.44
N ARG A 15 10.63 10.16 -11.89
CA ARG A 15 10.56 8.81 -11.28
C ARG A 15 11.84 8.00 -11.43
N GLN A 16 12.51 8.09 -12.57
CA GLN A 16 13.81 7.43 -12.76
C GLN A 16 14.88 8.03 -11.83
N GLN A 17 14.85 9.35 -11.60
CA GLN A 17 15.74 9.99 -10.61
C GLN A 17 15.44 9.50 -9.18
N VAL A 18 14.16 9.43 -8.79
CA VAL A 18 13.76 8.89 -7.48
C VAL A 18 14.19 7.43 -7.33
N LEU A 19 14.05 6.61 -8.36
CA LEU A 19 14.50 5.22 -8.37
C LEU A 19 16.00 5.10 -8.08
N GLN A 20 16.82 5.94 -8.71
CA GLN A 20 18.26 5.96 -8.45
C GLN A 20 18.57 6.30 -6.98
N HIS A 21 17.86 7.27 -6.40
CA HIS A 21 18.00 7.59 -4.97
C HIS A 21 17.57 6.44 -4.06
N VAL A 22 16.52 5.69 -4.42
CA VAL A 22 16.09 4.49 -3.69
C VAL A 22 17.17 3.42 -3.72
N ILE A 23 17.75 3.14 -4.88
CA ILE A 23 18.83 2.14 -5.03
C ILE A 23 20.02 2.50 -4.16
N GLU A 24 20.51 3.74 -4.26
CA GLU A 24 21.66 4.21 -3.48
C GLU A 24 21.38 4.20 -1.97
N ALA A 25 20.19 4.64 -1.56
CA ALA A 25 19.80 4.62 -0.16
C ALA A 25 19.64 3.20 0.36
N ALA A 26 19.05 2.28 -0.41
CA ALA A 26 18.91 0.88 -0.02
C ALA A 26 20.28 0.22 0.22
N GLN A 27 21.24 0.44 -0.68
CA GLN A 27 22.63 -0.05 -0.52
C GLN A 27 23.31 0.48 0.75
N LYS A 28 23.26 1.79 0.99
CA LYS A 28 23.97 2.45 2.12
C LYS A 28 23.46 2.03 3.49
N THR A 29 22.27 1.46 3.54
CA THR A 29 21.41 1.54 4.71
C THR A 29 20.79 0.17 5.01
N GLY A 30 20.95 -0.80 4.11
CA GLY A 30 20.55 -2.20 4.30
C GLY A 30 19.06 -2.47 4.10
N ARG A 31 18.24 -1.47 3.76
CA ARG A 31 16.81 -1.70 3.45
C ARG A 31 16.68 -2.46 2.13
N ALA A 32 15.69 -3.35 2.05
CA ALA A 32 15.28 -3.97 0.79
C ALA A 32 14.23 -3.08 0.10
N TRP A 33 14.08 -3.23 -1.21
CA TRP A 33 13.12 -2.45 -2.01
C TRP A 33 12.61 -3.27 -3.20
N ALA A 34 11.44 -2.91 -3.73
CA ALA A 34 10.87 -3.50 -4.94
C ALA A 34 10.14 -2.41 -5.72
N LEU A 35 9.95 -2.62 -7.02
CA LEU A 35 9.11 -1.73 -7.83
C LEU A 35 7.63 -1.95 -7.50
N SER A 36 6.92 -0.85 -7.30
CA SER A 36 5.47 -0.81 -7.14
C SER A 36 4.87 0.08 -8.22
N TYR A 37 4.04 -0.50 -9.07
CA TYR A 37 3.30 0.21 -10.11
C TYR A 37 1.89 0.52 -9.61
N ASP A 38 1.44 1.76 -9.80
CA ASP A 38 0.04 2.12 -9.63
C ASP A 38 -0.59 2.40 -10.99
N ILE A 39 -1.49 1.51 -11.42
CA ILE A 39 -2.19 1.56 -12.70
C ILE A 39 -3.66 1.97 -12.57
N ALA A 40 -4.12 2.41 -11.38
CA ALA A 40 -5.53 2.70 -11.11
C ALA A 40 -6.15 3.79 -12.01
N GLY A 41 -5.32 4.63 -12.63
CA GLY A 41 -5.75 5.66 -13.59
C GLY A 41 -5.31 5.40 -15.04
N MET A 42 -4.90 4.18 -15.39
CA MET A 42 -4.46 3.86 -16.75
C MET A 42 -5.65 3.55 -17.67
N PRO A 43 -5.69 4.07 -18.91
CA PRO A 43 -6.65 3.62 -19.92
C PRO A 43 -6.52 2.12 -20.19
N GLY A 44 -7.65 1.41 -20.25
CA GLY A 44 -7.66 -0.06 -20.34
C GLY A 44 -6.99 -0.61 -21.60
N ASP A 45 -7.08 0.11 -22.72
CA ASP A 45 -6.46 -0.23 -24.01
C ASP A 45 -4.91 -0.15 -23.97
N LYS A 46 -4.35 0.69 -23.10
CA LYS A 46 -2.91 0.88 -22.93
C LYS A 46 -2.31 0.14 -21.74
N MET A 47 -3.15 -0.30 -20.81
CA MET A 47 -2.74 -0.78 -19.49
C MET A 47 -1.71 -1.91 -19.53
N VAL A 48 -2.00 -2.95 -20.33
CA VAL A 48 -1.11 -4.11 -20.45
C VAL A 48 0.19 -3.73 -21.17
N GLU A 49 0.09 -3.02 -22.29
CA GLU A 49 1.26 -2.65 -23.09
C GLU A 49 2.23 -1.79 -22.27
N VAL A 50 1.75 -0.70 -21.69
CA VAL A 50 2.58 0.28 -20.96
C VAL A 50 3.25 -0.35 -19.74
N LEU A 51 2.50 -1.11 -18.94
CA LEU A 51 3.07 -1.74 -17.75
C LEU A 51 4.13 -2.79 -18.11
N THR A 52 3.82 -3.67 -19.06
CA THR A 52 4.73 -4.75 -19.43
C THR A 52 5.96 -4.25 -20.17
N ALA A 53 5.86 -3.18 -20.95
CA ALA A 53 7.01 -2.54 -21.60
C ALA A 53 7.99 -1.95 -20.58
N ASP A 54 7.50 -1.23 -19.57
CA ASP A 54 8.37 -0.67 -18.52
C ASP A 54 8.99 -1.77 -17.66
N TRP A 55 8.23 -2.80 -17.27
CA TRP A 55 8.80 -3.94 -16.52
C TRP A 55 9.93 -4.63 -17.29
N LYS A 56 9.73 -4.94 -18.58
CA LYS A 56 10.78 -5.52 -19.43
C LYS A 56 12.02 -4.63 -19.45
N LYS A 57 11.84 -3.33 -19.64
CA LYS A 57 12.95 -2.36 -19.60
C LYS A 57 13.70 -2.39 -18.26
N MET A 58 13.00 -2.47 -17.12
CA MET A 58 13.64 -2.56 -15.80
C MET A 58 14.42 -3.87 -15.63
N VAL A 59 13.86 -4.99 -16.08
CA VAL A 59 14.53 -6.30 -16.06
C VAL A 59 15.77 -6.30 -16.95
N ASP A 60 15.65 -5.85 -18.19
CA ASP A 60 16.75 -5.83 -19.18
C ASP A 60 17.88 -4.89 -18.77
N ALA A 61 17.55 -3.79 -18.07
CA ALA A 61 18.53 -2.89 -17.48
C ALA A 61 19.22 -3.44 -16.21
N GLY A 62 18.85 -4.64 -15.76
CA GLY A 62 19.42 -5.28 -14.56
C GLY A 62 18.94 -4.69 -13.24
N VAL A 63 17.90 -3.85 -13.25
CA VAL A 63 17.38 -3.17 -12.05
C VAL A 63 16.86 -4.19 -11.03
N THR A 64 16.15 -5.21 -11.50
CA THR A 64 15.50 -6.23 -10.66
C THR A 64 16.47 -7.30 -10.13
N ALA A 65 17.66 -7.41 -10.73
CA ALA A 65 18.79 -8.18 -10.22
C ALA A 65 19.74 -7.33 -9.34
N GLY A 66 19.40 -6.05 -9.16
CA GLY A 66 20.20 -5.08 -8.45
C GLY A 66 20.31 -5.34 -6.95
N PRO A 67 21.25 -4.65 -6.29
CA PRO A 67 21.51 -4.84 -4.87
C PRO A 67 20.30 -4.44 -4.04
N ARG A 68 19.99 -5.28 -3.05
CA ARG A 68 18.86 -5.12 -2.13
C ARG A 68 17.48 -5.09 -2.81
N TYR A 69 17.39 -5.41 -4.10
CA TYR A 69 16.09 -5.67 -4.72
C TYR A 69 15.47 -6.90 -4.05
N LEU A 70 14.20 -6.80 -3.67
CA LEU A 70 13.51 -7.86 -2.93
C LEU A 70 13.29 -9.06 -3.85
N GLN A 71 13.68 -10.23 -3.36
CA GLN A 71 13.53 -11.51 -4.03
C GLN A 71 12.69 -12.41 -3.12
N GLU A 72 11.73 -13.12 -3.71
CA GLU A 72 10.90 -14.08 -3.00
C GLU A 72 10.72 -15.31 -3.89
N ARG A 73 10.90 -16.51 -3.33
CA ARG A 73 10.89 -17.79 -4.08
C ARG A 73 11.75 -17.78 -5.35
N GLY A 74 12.91 -17.10 -5.29
CA GLY A 74 13.86 -17.00 -6.41
C GLY A 74 13.43 -16.07 -7.55
N LYS A 75 12.39 -15.26 -7.35
CA LYS A 75 11.90 -14.29 -8.34
C LYS A 75 11.97 -12.86 -7.81
N PRO A 76 12.20 -11.85 -8.67
CA PRO A 76 12.09 -10.45 -8.27
C PRO A 76 10.64 -10.14 -7.87
N VAL A 77 10.45 -9.49 -6.73
CA VAL A 77 9.13 -9.04 -6.31
C VAL A 77 8.71 -7.82 -7.14
N VAL A 78 7.45 -7.80 -7.57
CA VAL A 78 6.81 -6.62 -8.16
C VAL A 78 5.43 -6.43 -7.54
N GLN A 79 5.12 -5.19 -7.16
CA GLN A 79 3.77 -4.82 -6.73
C GLN A 79 3.04 -4.10 -7.85
N VAL A 80 1.75 -4.41 -8.02
CA VAL A 80 0.87 -3.71 -8.95
C VAL A 80 -0.43 -3.34 -8.23
N TRP A 81 -0.61 -2.06 -7.93
CA TRP A 81 -1.86 -1.46 -7.47
C TRP A 81 -2.79 -1.16 -8.65
N GLY A 82 -4.09 -1.38 -8.49
CA GLY A 82 -5.09 -1.03 -9.51
C GLY A 82 -6.11 -2.13 -9.79
N PHE A 83 -6.08 -3.25 -9.06
CA PHE A 83 -7.04 -4.35 -9.20
C PHE A 83 -8.35 -4.04 -8.44
N TYR A 84 -9.04 -2.98 -8.85
CA TYR A 84 -10.26 -2.48 -8.20
C TYR A 84 -11.50 -2.85 -9.01
N ARG A 85 -12.51 -3.43 -8.35
CA ARG A 85 -13.77 -3.79 -8.99
C ARG A 85 -14.69 -2.58 -9.05
N ASN A 86 -15.28 -2.32 -10.22
CA ASN A 86 -16.32 -1.29 -10.40
C ASN A 86 -15.92 0.09 -9.83
N SER A 87 -14.63 0.43 -9.87
CA SER A 87 -14.13 1.67 -9.28
C SER A 87 -14.16 2.80 -10.31
N PRO A 88 -14.86 3.93 -10.04
CA PRO A 88 -14.85 5.09 -10.92
C PRO A 88 -13.43 5.58 -11.22
N GLY A 89 -13.13 5.81 -12.49
CA GLY A 89 -11.81 6.27 -12.93
C GLY A 89 -10.75 5.18 -13.06
N ASN A 90 -11.09 3.92 -12.77
CA ASN A 90 -10.25 2.76 -13.04
C ASN A 90 -10.88 1.90 -14.15
N ALA A 91 -10.11 1.63 -15.20
CA ALA A 91 -10.54 0.86 -16.35
C ALA A 91 -10.32 -0.67 -16.20
N MET A 92 -9.93 -1.15 -15.03
CA MET A 92 -9.65 -2.56 -14.77
C MET A 92 -10.89 -3.44 -14.97
N THR A 93 -10.73 -4.49 -15.78
CA THR A 93 -11.70 -5.58 -15.97
C THR A 93 -11.08 -6.92 -15.58
N PRO A 94 -11.89 -7.98 -15.35
CA PRO A 94 -11.35 -9.32 -15.15
C PRO A 94 -10.40 -9.77 -16.26
N GLU A 95 -10.73 -9.51 -17.52
CA GLU A 95 -9.90 -9.89 -18.67
C GLU A 95 -8.54 -9.19 -18.65
N LEU A 96 -8.51 -7.89 -18.32
CA LEU A 96 -7.26 -7.15 -18.15
C LEU A 96 -6.45 -7.67 -16.97
N ALA A 97 -7.10 -7.95 -15.85
CA ALA A 97 -6.44 -8.51 -14.68
C ALA A 97 -5.79 -9.87 -15.00
N HIS A 98 -6.51 -10.75 -15.70
CA HIS A 98 -5.97 -12.04 -16.11
C HIS A 98 -4.76 -11.90 -17.02
N ARG A 99 -4.81 -11.04 -18.04
CA ARG A 99 -3.69 -10.78 -18.96
C ARG A 99 -2.45 -10.23 -18.25
N LEU A 100 -2.64 -9.33 -17.28
CA LEU A 100 -1.54 -8.79 -16.49
C LEU A 100 -0.88 -9.86 -15.63
N ILE A 101 -1.68 -10.69 -14.97
CA ILE A 101 -1.17 -11.80 -14.16
C ILE A 101 -0.46 -12.82 -15.05
N ASP A 102 -1.03 -13.17 -16.21
CA ASP A 102 -0.42 -14.10 -17.17
C ASP A 102 0.99 -13.66 -17.56
N PHE A 103 1.17 -12.37 -17.82
CA PHE A 103 2.48 -11.82 -18.16
C PHE A 103 3.55 -12.06 -17.09
N PHE A 104 3.25 -11.77 -15.82
CA PHE A 104 4.20 -11.95 -14.72
C PHE A 104 4.39 -13.42 -14.31
N LYS A 105 3.38 -14.27 -14.54
CA LYS A 105 3.45 -15.70 -14.22
C LYS A 105 4.02 -16.54 -15.36
N ALA A 106 4.08 -16.03 -16.58
CA ALA A 106 4.72 -16.70 -17.70
C ALA A 106 6.19 -17.03 -17.37
N GLU A 107 6.62 -18.22 -17.79
CA GLU A 107 8.02 -18.62 -17.67
C GLU A 107 8.89 -17.74 -18.58
N GLY A 108 10.06 -17.35 -18.07
CA GLY A 108 11.01 -16.53 -18.81
C GLY A 108 11.64 -15.43 -17.95
N PRO A 109 12.48 -14.59 -18.57
CA PRO A 109 13.27 -13.59 -17.86
C PRO A 109 12.40 -12.52 -17.17
N TYR A 110 11.16 -12.33 -17.62
CA TYR A 110 10.25 -11.32 -17.07
C TYR A 110 9.33 -11.86 -15.97
N SER A 111 9.47 -13.13 -15.58
CA SER A 111 8.67 -13.70 -14.48
C SER A 111 8.97 -12.99 -13.17
N ALA A 112 7.94 -12.81 -12.33
CA ALA A 112 8.06 -12.11 -11.06
C ALA A 112 7.27 -12.83 -9.95
N TYR A 113 7.63 -12.52 -8.70
CA TYR A 113 6.75 -12.76 -7.56
C TYR A 113 5.76 -11.61 -7.48
N LEU A 114 4.49 -11.87 -7.82
CA LEU A 114 3.50 -10.84 -8.06
C LEU A 114 2.68 -10.54 -6.81
N LEU A 115 2.86 -9.33 -6.25
CA LEU A 115 2.02 -8.74 -5.22
C LEU A 115 0.91 -7.89 -5.86
N GLY A 116 -0.32 -8.39 -5.87
CA GLY A 116 -1.49 -7.65 -6.33
C GLY A 116 -1.99 -6.67 -5.25
N GLY A 117 -2.31 -5.44 -5.63
CA GLY A 117 -2.94 -4.44 -4.77
C GLY A 117 -4.29 -3.99 -5.33
N GLY A 118 -5.36 -4.07 -4.52
CA GLY A 118 -6.70 -3.84 -5.08
C GLY A 118 -7.86 -3.81 -4.09
N ASP A 119 -9.04 -4.20 -4.58
CA ASP A 119 -10.32 -4.10 -3.90
C ASP A 119 -10.33 -4.82 -2.54
N TRP A 120 -10.68 -4.12 -1.45
CA TRP A 120 -10.79 -4.74 -0.13
C TRP A 120 -12.03 -5.63 0.05
N GLN A 121 -13.04 -5.51 -0.81
CA GLN A 121 -14.24 -6.34 -0.82
C GLN A 121 -14.17 -7.48 -1.84
N TRP A 122 -12.99 -7.81 -2.37
CA TRP A 122 -12.76 -8.87 -3.36
C TRP A 122 -13.50 -10.18 -3.06
N ARG A 123 -13.59 -10.59 -1.78
CA ARG A 123 -14.31 -11.83 -1.38
C ARG A 123 -15.82 -11.83 -1.68
N ARG A 124 -16.44 -10.67 -1.92
CA ARG A 124 -17.88 -10.59 -2.22
C ARG A 124 -18.20 -10.93 -3.67
N ASP A 125 -17.19 -11.07 -4.52
CA ASP A 125 -17.36 -11.26 -5.94
C ASP A 125 -16.58 -12.51 -6.40
N PRO A 126 -17.28 -13.56 -6.88
CA PRO A 126 -16.63 -14.81 -7.29
C PRO A 126 -15.57 -14.64 -8.38
N GLU A 127 -15.71 -13.65 -9.27
CA GLU A 127 -14.73 -13.45 -10.33
C GLU A 127 -13.46 -12.79 -9.77
N TRP A 128 -13.60 -11.85 -8.85
CA TRP A 128 -12.45 -11.26 -8.17
C TRP A 128 -11.74 -12.21 -7.22
N GLN A 129 -12.46 -13.14 -6.60
CA GLN A 129 -11.81 -14.24 -5.87
C GLN A 129 -10.86 -15.02 -6.77
N LYS A 130 -11.31 -15.43 -7.97
CA LYS A 130 -10.45 -16.14 -8.93
C LYS A 130 -9.24 -15.32 -9.33
N ILE A 131 -9.36 -14.01 -9.49
CA ILE A 131 -8.22 -13.13 -9.80
C ILE A 131 -7.25 -13.09 -8.63
N VAL A 132 -7.76 -12.84 -7.41
CA VAL A 132 -6.93 -12.73 -6.19
C VAL A 132 -6.14 -14.02 -5.94
N PHE A 133 -6.75 -15.18 -6.13
CA PHE A 133 -6.11 -16.49 -5.93
C PHE A 133 -5.01 -16.82 -6.95
N ARG A 134 -4.80 -15.97 -7.96
CA ARG A 134 -3.70 -16.14 -8.91
C ARG A 134 -2.45 -15.36 -8.54
N PHE A 135 -2.53 -14.40 -7.61
CA PHE A 135 -1.34 -13.69 -7.14
C PHE A 135 -0.45 -14.58 -6.27
N ASP A 136 0.80 -14.18 -6.10
CA ASP A 136 1.67 -14.81 -5.09
C ASP A 136 1.46 -14.16 -3.72
N ALA A 137 1.14 -12.85 -3.72
CA ALA A 137 0.69 -12.12 -2.53
C ALA A 137 -0.41 -11.12 -2.89
N TYR A 138 -1.27 -10.76 -1.93
CA TYR A 138 -2.35 -9.79 -2.14
C TYR A 138 -2.48 -8.78 -1.00
N ALA A 139 -2.55 -7.51 -1.36
CA ALA A 139 -2.75 -6.38 -0.46
C ALA A 139 -4.10 -5.68 -0.72
N PRO A 140 -5.15 -5.95 0.09
CA PRO A 140 -6.43 -5.27 -0.04
C PRO A 140 -6.33 -3.82 0.46
N TRP A 141 -6.67 -2.85 -0.38
CA TRP A 141 -6.61 -1.42 -0.05
C TRP A 141 -7.70 -1.03 0.96
N ASN A 142 -7.32 -0.99 2.25
CA ASN A 142 -8.23 -0.71 3.35
C ASN A 142 -8.36 0.79 3.70
N VAL A 143 -7.55 1.65 3.08
CA VAL A 143 -7.47 3.08 3.43
C VAL A 143 -8.82 3.75 3.24
N GLY A 144 -9.25 4.50 4.26
CA GLY A 144 -10.53 5.22 4.26
C GLY A 144 -11.73 4.40 4.74
N ASN A 145 -11.59 3.09 4.96
CA ASN A 145 -12.66 2.25 5.54
C ASN A 145 -12.62 2.27 7.07
N TYR A 146 -13.67 2.81 7.67
CA TYR A 146 -13.81 2.88 9.12
C TYR A 146 -15.29 2.74 9.53
N GLY A 147 -15.51 2.29 10.77
CA GLY A 147 -16.81 2.35 11.44
C GLY A 147 -16.79 3.40 12.54
N LYS A 148 -17.96 3.76 13.09
CA LYS A 148 -18.04 4.56 14.32
C LYS A 148 -18.59 3.71 15.45
N ASP A 149 -18.01 3.87 16.63
CA ASP A 149 -18.58 3.27 17.85
C ASP A 149 -19.84 4.03 18.32
N ALA A 150 -20.44 3.58 19.43
CA ALA A 150 -21.61 4.23 20.01
C ALA A 150 -21.34 5.67 20.48
N GLY A 151 -20.08 6.02 20.75
CA GLY A 151 -19.63 7.37 21.09
C GLY A 151 -19.31 8.24 19.87
N GLY A 152 -19.44 7.71 18.64
CA GLY A 152 -19.11 8.40 17.41
C GLY A 152 -17.62 8.42 17.06
N VAL A 153 -16.77 7.69 17.79
CA VAL A 153 -15.33 7.59 17.54
C VAL A 153 -15.10 6.67 16.34
N ALA A 154 -14.33 7.15 15.37
CA ALA A 154 -13.99 6.39 14.16
C ALA A 154 -12.97 5.28 14.47
N HIS A 155 -13.25 4.03 14.13
CA HIS A 155 -12.31 2.90 14.26
C HIS A 155 -12.05 2.26 12.91
N ALA A 156 -10.81 1.88 12.65
CA ALA A 156 -10.44 1.17 11.43
C ALA A 156 -11.26 -0.11 11.30
N SER A 157 -11.74 -0.38 10.10
CA SER A 157 -12.53 -1.58 9.88
C SER A 157 -11.62 -2.79 9.68
N THR A 158 -11.68 -3.73 10.62
CA THR A 158 -10.77 -4.89 10.70
C THR A 158 -11.49 -6.24 10.69
N ALA A 159 -12.82 -6.25 10.81
CA ALA A 159 -13.61 -7.45 11.07
C ALA A 159 -13.57 -8.52 9.96
N TRP A 160 -13.13 -8.17 8.75
CA TRP A 160 -13.00 -9.12 7.64
C TRP A 160 -11.64 -9.78 7.54
N TRP A 161 -10.63 -9.27 8.24
CA TRP A 161 -9.23 -9.67 8.07
C TRP A 161 -8.97 -11.16 8.28
N GLU A 162 -9.58 -11.78 9.30
CA GLU A 162 -9.42 -13.21 9.54
C GLU A 162 -9.94 -14.05 8.35
N ALA A 163 -11.11 -13.69 7.82
CA ALA A 163 -11.70 -14.39 6.68
C ALA A 163 -10.95 -14.12 5.36
N ASP A 164 -10.44 -12.90 5.17
CA ASP A 164 -9.58 -12.56 4.04
C ASP A 164 -8.28 -13.37 4.08
N LYS A 165 -7.58 -13.37 5.23
CA LYS A 165 -6.35 -14.13 5.46
C LYS A 165 -6.55 -15.60 5.15
N ARG A 166 -7.55 -16.22 5.78
CA ARG A 166 -7.85 -17.64 5.58
C ARG A 166 -8.08 -17.98 4.11
N ALA A 167 -8.92 -17.21 3.42
CA ALA A 167 -9.24 -17.47 2.01
C ALA A 167 -8.00 -17.36 1.10
N CYS A 168 -7.13 -16.37 1.33
CA CYS A 168 -5.88 -16.24 0.60
C CYS A 168 -4.92 -17.42 0.89
N GLU A 169 -4.74 -17.78 2.15
CA GLU A 169 -3.79 -18.83 2.57
C GLU A 169 -4.23 -20.23 2.10
N GLU A 170 -5.53 -20.52 2.12
CA GLU A 170 -6.09 -21.76 1.54
C GLU A 170 -5.76 -21.92 0.04
N HIS A 171 -5.48 -20.82 -0.65
CA HIS A 171 -5.11 -20.79 -2.07
C HIS A 171 -3.61 -20.49 -2.30
N GLY A 172 -2.79 -20.53 -1.24
CA GLY A 172 -1.35 -20.31 -1.33
C GLY A 172 -0.93 -18.87 -1.61
N VAL A 173 -1.84 -17.90 -1.42
CA VAL A 173 -1.58 -16.47 -1.57
C VAL A 173 -1.19 -15.87 -0.23
N LEU A 174 -0.04 -15.19 -0.19
CA LEU A 174 0.36 -14.42 0.99
C LEU A 174 -0.57 -13.21 1.16
N TRP A 175 -1.38 -13.21 2.21
CA TRP A 175 -2.23 -12.07 2.53
C TRP A 175 -1.43 -10.99 3.27
N LEU A 176 -1.36 -9.79 2.68
CA LEU A 176 -0.60 -8.65 3.21
C LEU A 176 -1.55 -7.50 3.57
N PRO A 177 -2.04 -7.40 4.82
CA PRO A 177 -2.97 -6.35 5.23
C PRO A 177 -2.41 -4.95 5.05
N VAL A 178 -3.27 -4.02 4.64
CA VAL A 178 -2.94 -2.59 4.56
C VAL A 178 -3.44 -1.87 5.80
N VAL A 179 -2.55 -1.12 6.47
CA VAL A 179 -2.86 -0.27 7.63
C VAL A 179 -2.52 1.18 7.35
N TYR A 180 -3.19 2.11 8.02
CA TYR A 180 -3.03 3.55 7.78
C TYR A 180 -3.24 4.38 9.05
N PRO A 181 -2.56 5.53 9.21
CA PRO A 181 -2.53 6.24 10.49
C PRO A 181 -3.74 7.15 10.75
N GLY A 182 -4.58 7.34 9.75
CA GLY A 182 -5.69 8.29 9.66
C GLY A 182 -5.81 8.76 8.22
N PHE A 183 -6.70 9.72 7.95
CA PHE A 183 -7.07 10.03 6.58
C PHE A 183 -7.72 11.41 6.44
N SER A 184 -7.61 12.03 5.26
CA SER A 184 -8.41 13.17 4.84
C SER A 184 -8.26 13.42 3.34
N TRP A 185 -9.39 13.68 2.68
CA TRP A 185 -9.48 14.12 1.29
C TRP A 185 -9.87 15.60 1.16
N ASP A 186 -9.85 16.36 2.24
CA ASP A 186 -10.38 17.73 2.24
C ASP A 186 -9.67 18.63 1.20
N ASN A 187 -8.36 18.47 1.02
CA ASN A 187 -7.62 19.21 0.00
C ASN A 187 -7.74 18.56 -1.38
N LEU A 188 -7.48 17.26 -1.49
CA LEU A 188 -7.50 16.55 -2.77
C LEU A 188 -8.84 16.70 -3.50
N LYS A 189 -9.95 16.63 -2.75
CA LYS A 189 -11.31 16.74 -3.29
C LYS A 189 -11.93 18.12 -3.09
N ARG A 190 -11.17 19.11 -2.63
CA ARG A 190 -11.62 20.49 -2.38
C ARG A 190 -12.87 20.57 -1.50
N LYS A 191 -12.98 19.69 -0.50
CA LYS A 191 -14.11 19.65 0.42
C LYS A 191 -13.97 20.70 1.54
N PRO A 192 -15.07 21.02 2.25
CA PRO A 192 -14.97 21.80 3.49
C PRO A 192 -14.08 21.09 4.51
N ARG A 193 -13.42 21.86 5.37
CA ARG A 193 -12.49 21.36 6.38
C ARG A 193 -13.19 20.41 7.34
N GLY A 194 -12.56 19.28 7.63
CA GLY A 194 -13.00 18.26 8.57
C GLY A 194 -14.03 17.26 8.01
N THR A 195 -14.48 17.42 6.77
CA THR A 195 -15.62 16.63 6.25
C THR A 195 -15.26 15.21 5.86
N SER A 196 -13.99 14.95 5.55
CA SER A 196 -13.48 13.62 5.22
C SER A 196 -12.39 13.13 6.18
N THR A 197 -12.21 13.82 7.31
CA THR A 197 -11.13 13.50 8.25
C THR A 197 -11.46 12.26 9.08
N ILE A 198 -10.55 11.29 9.06
CA ILE A 198 -10.48 10.22 10.06
C ILE A 198 -9.39 10.63 11.07
N PRO A 199 -9.77 11.01 12.30
CA PRO A 199 -8.81 11.52 13.27
C PRO A 199 -7.78 10.45 13.64
N ARG A 200 -6.50 10.83 13.65
CA ARG A 200 -5.40 9.91 14.01
C ARG A 200 -5.40 9.55 15.49
N ARG A 201 -6.09 10.34 16.33
CA ARG A 201 -6.25 10.17 17.79
C ARG A 201 -4.92 9.99 18.51
N GLY A 202 -3.92 10.82 18.21
CA GLY A 202 -2.58 10.67 18.79
C GLY A 202 -1.91 9.32 18.52
N GLY A 203 -2.35 8.57 17.49
CA GLY A 203 -1.82 7.27 17.11
C GLY A 203 -2.76 6.10 17.38
N GLU A 204 -3.84 6.26 18.16
CA GLU A 204 -4.71 5.14 18.54
C GLU A 204 -5.37 4.48 17.33
N PHE A 205 -5.77 5.27 16.31
CA PHE A 205 -6.32 4.73 15.05
C PHE A 205 -5.33 3.84 14.30
N PHE A 206 -4.04 4.17 14.38
CA PHE A 206 -3.00 3.38 13.73
C PHE A 206 -2.68 2.13 14.55
N TRP A 207 -2.57 2.29 15.87
CA TRP A 207 -2.19 1.23 16.78
C TRP A 207 -3.24 0.13 16.89
N GLU A 208 -4.53 0.47 16.90
CA GLU A 208 -5.61 -0.53 16.95
C GLU A 208 -5.54 -1.53 15.80
N GLN A 209 -5.09 -1.09 14.62
CA GLN A 209 -4.89 -1.97 13.46
C GLN A 209 -3.76 -2.98 13.72
N PHE A 210 -2.61 -2.54 14.25
CA PHE A 210 -1.55 -3.47 14.65
C PHE A 210 -1.99 -4.41 15.77
N HIS A 211 -2.74 -3.91 16.75
CA HIS A 211 -3.28 -4.71 17.85
C HIS A 211 -4.19 -5.84 17.35
N GLU A 212 -5.08 -5.55 16.40
CA GLU A 212 -5.94 -6.56 15.79
C GLU A 212 -5.16 -7.54 14.90
N LEU A 213 -4.22 -7.06 14.07
CA LEU A 213 -3.40 -7.93 13.22
C LEU A 213 -2.50 -8.89 14.00
N ALA A 214 -1.98 -8.46 15.15
CA ALA A 214 -1.17 -9.29 16.02
C ALA A 214 -1.93 -10.50 16.60
N LYS A 215 -3.27 -10.50 16.56
CA LYS A 215 -4.11 -11.65 16.95
C LYS A 215 -4.24 -12.68 15.83
N LEU A 216 -3.90 -12.31 14.60
CA LEU A 216 -4.14 -13.10 13.38
C LEU A 216 -2.87 -13.78 12.83
N ASP A 217 -1.72 -13.63 13.51
CA ASP A 217 -0.44 -14.20 13.12
C ASP A 217 -0.10 -13.92 11.64
N VAL A 218 -0.10 -12.63 11.27
CA VAL A 218 0.20 -12.18 9.91
C VAL A 218 1.70 -12.16 9.66
N ALA A 219 2.12 -12.61 8.48
CA ALA A 219 3.53 -12.63 8.09
C ALA A 219 4.14 -11.22 7.90
N GLY A 220 3.31 -10.20 7.69
CA GLY A 220 3.74 -8.84 7.46
C GLY A 220 2.56 -7.89 7.29
N VAL A 221 2.87 -6.60 7.12
CA VAL A 221 1.88 -5.53 6.97
C VAL A 221 2.38 -4.51 5.95
N TYR A 222 1.48 -4.00 5.12
CA TYR A 222 1.72 -2.84 4.27
C TYR A 222 1.25 -1.57 4.97
N ILE A 223 2.14 -0.59 5.17
CA ILE A 223 1.76 0.71 5.74
C ILE A 223 1.46 1.68 4.61
N ALA A 224 0.20 2.12 4.51
CA ALA A 224 -0.24 3.17 3.62
C ALA A 224 -0.30 4.51 4.38
N MET A 225 0.61 5.46 4.16
CA MET A 225 1.83 5.37 3.34
C MET A 225 2.99 6.11 4.02
N PHE A 226 4.20 6.02 3.45
CA PHE A 226 5.33 6.80 3.92
C PHE A 226 5.08 8.32 3.77
N ASP A 227 4.70 8.78 2.57
CA ASP A 227 4.69 10.19 2.17
C ASP A 227 3.43 10.66 1.41
N GLU A 228 2.33 9.90 1.45
CA GLU A 228 1.06 10.29 0.80
C GLU A 228 0.32 11.37 1.63
N VAL A 229 0.70 12.62 1.38
CA VAL A 229 0.21 13.80 2.09
C VAL A 229 -1.20 14.19 1.64
N ASP A 230 -1.55 13.96 0.38
CA ASP A 230 -2.82 14.33 -0.24
C ASP A 230 -4.02 13.53 0.27
N GLU A 231 -3.79 12.30 0.76
CA GLU A 231 -4.78 11.49 1.50
C GLU A 231 -4.60 11.54 3.02
N ALA A 232 -3.61 12.29 3.51
CA ALA A 232 -3.24 12.39 4.91
C ALA A 232 -2.92 11.04 5.58
N THR A 233 -2.35 10.10 4.82
CA THR A 233 -1.93 8.77 5.25
C THR A 233 -0.43 8.71 5.55
N ALA A 234 0.33 9.77 5.23
CA ALA A 234 1.77 9.84 5.48
C ALA A 234 2.19 9.60 6.94
N ILE A 235 3.23 8.78 7.15
CA ILE A 235 3.88 8.53 8.44
C ILE A 235 5.25 9.22 8.59
N PHE A 236 5.77 9.83 7.52
CA PHE A 236 7.01 10.61 7.54
C PHE A 236 6.93 11.85 8.46
N LYS A 237 8.06 12.53 8.67
CA LYS A 237 8.09 13.66 9.60
C LYS A 237 7.25 14.84 9.10
N VAL A 238 6.33 15.34 9.93
CA VAL A 238 5.53 16.54 9.64
C VAL A 238 5.68 17.59 10.73
N SER A 239 5.43 18.85 10.38
CA SER A 239 5.38 19.96 11.33
C SER A 239 3.99 20.11 11.95
N ASN A 240 3.93 20.43 13.24
CA ASN A 240 2.69 20.89 13.90
C ASN A 240 2.40 22.39 13.64
N THR A 241 3.32 23.10 13.00
CA THR A 241 3.16 24.49 12.56
C THR A 241 3.30 24.54 11.03
N PRO A 242 2.31 23.99 10.29
CA PRO A 242 2.36 23.94 8.84
C PRO A 242 2.20 25.34 8.21
N PRO A 243 2.67 25.55 6.97
CA PRO A 243 2.60 26.86 6.33
C PRO A 243 1.16 27.31 6.05
N THR A 244 0.86 28.57 6.35
CA THR A 244 -0.39 29.24 6.00
C THR A 244 -0.31 29.86 4.59
N PRO A 245 -1.41 29.92 3.81
CA PRO A 245 -2.80 29.64 4.17
C PRO A 245 -3.23 28.16 4.00
N GLY A 246 -2.29 27.22 3.87
CA GLY A 246 -2.61 25.81 3.64
C GLY A 246 -3.38 25.15 4.78
N ARG A 247 -4.26 24.21 4.45
CA ARG A 247 -5.09 23.46 5.41
C ARG A 247 -4.48 22.09 5.65
N PHE A 248 -3.57 21.98 6.60
CA PHE A 248 -2.89 20.71 6.88
C PHE A 248 -3.45 20.04 8.13
N VAL A 249 -3.55 18.71 8.08
CA VAL A 249 -3.66 17.89 9.29
C VAL A 249 -2.25 17.66 9.86
N THR A 250 -2.13 17.68 11.17
CA THR A 250 -0.83 17.57 11.87
C THR A 250 -0.81 16.32 12.76
N TYR A 251 0.21 16.19 13.60
CA TYR A 251 0.34 15.09 14.56
C TYR A 251 -0.21 15.46 15.94
N ASP A 252 -1.25 16.30 15.99
CA ASP A 252 -1.95 16.68 17.22
C ASP A 252 -1.02 17.27 18.30
N GLY A 253 0.08 17.94 17.89
CA GLY A 253 1.08 18.52 18.80
C GLY A 253 2.18 17.53 19.24
N LEU A 254 2.10 16.26 18.84
CA LEU A 254 3.11 15.23 19.15
C LEU A 254 4.42 15.43 18.37
N PRO A 255 5.52 14.80 18.79
CA PRO A 255 6.80 14.89 18.09
C PRO A 255 6.69 14.63 16.58
N ALA A 256 7.49 15.33 15.78
CA ALA A 256 7.42 15.26 14.31
C ALA A 256 7.63 13.84 13.77
N ASP A 257 8.33 12.97 14.49
CA ASP A 257 8.62 11.58 14.12
C ASP A 257 7.69 10.55 14.80
N TRP A 258 6.60 11.00 15.43
CA TRP A 258 5.70 10.15 16.21
C TRP A 258 5.23 8.90 15.46
N TYR A 259 4.78 9.05 14.21
CA TYR A 259 4.26 7.92 13.42
C TYR A 259 5.36 7.01 12.87
N LEU A 260 6.60 7.51 12.69
CA LEU A 260 7.75 6.66 12.39
C LEU A 260 8.10 5.75 13.58
N ARG A 261 8.11 6.32 14.79
CA ARG A 261 8.33 5.57 16.03
C ARG A 261 7.21 4.55 16.25
N LEU A 262 5.96 4.94 16.03
CA LEU A 262 4.81 4.06 16.18
C LEU A 262 4.80 2.93 15.16
N ALA A 263 5.17 3.18 13.89
CA ALA A 263 5.37 2.13 12.90
C ALA A 263 6.48 1.15 13.33
N GLY A 264 7.55 1.64 13.95
CA GLY A 264 8.62 0.80 14.52
C GLY A 264 8.11 -0.13 15.63
N GLU A 265 7.28 0.37 16.54
CA GLU A 265 6.66 -0.46 17.59
C GLU A 265 5.63 -1.44 17.01
N GLY A 266 4.86 -1.03 15.99
CA GLY A 266 3.96 -1.93 15.26
C GLY A 266 4.72 -3.07 14.59
N ALA A 267 5.87 -2.79 13.96
CA ALA A 267 6.72 -3.81 13.35
C ALA A 267 7.33 -4.79 14.36
N LYS A 268 7.65 -4.34 15.58
CA LYS A 268 8.07 -5.23 16.68
C LYS A 268 6.93 -6.13 17.14
N LEU A 269 5.73 -5.57 17.25
CA LEU A 269 4.54 -6.32 17.64
C LEU A 269 4.23 -7.44 16.64
N ILE A 270 4.20 -7.13 15.34
CA ILE A 270 3.92 -8.12 14.29
C ILE A 270 4.99 -9.23 14.26
N ARG A 271 6.24 -8.92 14.59
CA ARG A 271 7.33 -9.91 14.68
C ARG A 271 7.37 -10.70 16.00
N GLY A 272 6.43 -10.46 16.93
CA GLY A 272 6.44 -11.10 18.24
C GLY A 272 7.58 -10.62 19.16
N GLU A 273 8.24 -9.52 18.83
CA GLU A 273 9.33 -8.90 19.63
C GLU A 273 8.76 -8.08 20.81
N ARG A 274 7.43 -7.98 20.93
CA ARG A 274 6.71 -7.28 21.98
C ARG A 274 5.36 -7.97 22.25
N GLU A 275 4.91 -7.93 23.50
CA GLU A 275 3.57 -8.38 23.89
C GLU A 275 2.45 -7.50 23.32
N ASN A 276 1.37 -8.15 22.87
CA ASN A 276 0.21 -7.44 22.36
C ASN A 276 -0.55 -6.72 23.48
N GLN A 277 -0.74 -5.41 23.33
CA GLN A 277 -1.42 -4.56 24.30
C GLN A 277 -2.24 -3.48 23.60
N LYS A 278 -3.37 -3.08 24.22
CA LYS A 278 -4.24 -2.04 23.66
C LYS A 278 -3.62 -0.64 23.70
N ALA A 279 -2.83 -0.34 24.74
CA ALA A 279 -2.22 0.97 24.88
C ALA A 279 -0.99 1.14 23.99
N ILE A 280 -0.82 2.32 23.41
CA ILE A 280 0.38 2.69 22.64
C ILE A 280 1.63 2.58 23.54
N PRO A 281 2.69 1.84 23.12
CA PRO A 281 3.90 1.64 23.91
C PRO A 281 4.91 2.81 23.78
N LEU A 282 4.43 4.05 23.65
CA LEU A 282 5.25 5.26 23.50
C LEU A 282 4.85 6.31 24.53
N LYS A 283 5.85 7.01 25.09
CA LYS A 283 5.61 8.21 25.90
C LYS A 283 5.32 9.39 24.97
N ARG A 284 4.17 10.03 25.20
CA ARG A 284 3.75 11.27 24.51
C ARG A 284 4.62 12.44 24.92
#